data_AF-A0A8X6XYW9-F1
#
_entry.id   AF-A0A8X6XYW9-F1
#
_cell.length_a   1.000
_cell.length_b   1.000
_cell.length_c   1.000
_cell.angle_alpha   90.00
_cell.angle_beta   90.00
_cell.angle_gamma   90.00
#
_symmetry.space_group_name_H-M   'P 1'
#
loop_
_entity.id
_entity.type
_entity.pdbx_description
1 polymer ?
#
loop_
_entity_poly.entity_id
_entity_poly.type
_entity_poly.pdbx_seq_one_letter_code
_entity_poly.pdbx_strand_id
1 'polypeptide(L)'
;MDTTEAGRQLPNVVADEHLIHVHSVNNDSSSLLDQSKELDSWSQRKILKNLFVLCFAYCLLLTGFWALTNLESTMNAAKGMGPDSQAIIYGFSMISSLFLPELTINRFGCKKILIFTTVLSLPYIAANIHLRWDSLIVTAALFGLSNGPFSAAFTMYIDEIALRFESKVTANVEFVMACFFGVFAFFMENTQIWGNAISSFVLKPETKIPGMMNLTLPEKCGADFEPEVNITNSNLIPPTEEERFLLIGIFVGMGVLATILYIIFLDELGNDVKREGCEAVAGRFVVSLKHYKTFHQIMLIPLTVAIGIESALYSNEFTEVRSFSLN
;
A
#
# COMPACT_ATOMS: atom_id res chain seq x y z
N MET A 1 -21.72 -57.57 0.64
CA MET A 1 -21.03 -57.09 1.84
C MET A 1 -19.70 -56.51 1.39
N ASP A 2 -19.73 -55.44 0.60
CA ASP A 2 -19.99 -54.04 0.97
C ASP A 2 -18.84 -53.42 1.76
N THR A 3 -18.11 -52.51 1.12
CA THR A 3 -18.07 -51.06 1.40
C THR A 3 -17.00 -50.43 0.48
N THR A 4 -17.36 -49.81 -0.65
CA THR A 4 -17.55 -48.36 -0.88
C THR A 4 -16.53 -47.42 -0.24
N GLU A 5 -15.58 -46.93 -1.05
CA GLU A 5 -15.08 -45.55 -0.95
C GLU A 5 -15.08 -44.93 -2.35
N ALA A 6 -15.95 -43.91 -2.51
CA ALA A 6 -16.20 -43.21 -3.75
C ALA A 6 -15.18 -42.08 -3.94
N GLY A 7 -14.23 -42.29 -4.86
CA GLY A 7 -13.40 -41.22 -5.38
C GLY A 7 -14.23 -40.27 -6.26
N ARG A 8 -14.38 -39.02 -5.82
CA ARG A 8 -15.02 -37.93 -6.55
C ARG A 8 -14.13 -37.54 -7.74
N GLN A 9 -14.48 -38.00 -8.95
CA GLN A 9 -13.85 -37.53 -10.19
C GLN A 9 -14.26 -36.08 -10.47
N LEU A 10 -13.28 -35.18 -10.54
CA LEU A 10 -13.46 -33.82 -11.09
C LEU A 10 -13.48 -33.91 -12.62
N PRO A 11 -14.37 -33.19 -13.31
CA PRO A 11 -14.47 -33.24 -14.77
C PRO A 11 -13.22 -32.62 -15.43
N ASN A 12 -12.69 -33.36 -16.40
CA ASN A 12 -11.67 -32.92 -17.35
C ASN A 12 -12.05 -31.57 -17.96
N VAL A 13 -11.31 -30.52 -17.61
CA VAL A 13 -11.27 -29.29 -18.42
C VAL A 13 -10.37 -29.60 -19.60
N VAL A 14 -11.00 -30.07 -20.68
CA VAL A 14 -10.39 -30.12 -22.01
C VAL A 14 -10.01 -28.68 -22.37
N ALA A 15 -8.71 -28.41 -22.45
CA ALA A 15 -8.21 -27.19 -23.04
C ALA A 15 -8.61 -27.20 -24.52
N ASP A 16 -9.36 -26.18 -24.92
CA ASP A 16 -9.82 -26.00 -26.29
C ASP A 16 -8.61 -25.64 -27.18
N GLU A 17 -8.04 -26.69 -27.76
CA GLU A 17 -6.90 -26.69 -28.67
C GLU A 17 -7.38 -26.24 -30.06
N HIS A 18 -7.84 -25.00 -30.21
CA HIS A 18 -8.18 -24.45 -31.53
C HIS A 18 -8.30 -22.92 -31.54
N LEU A 19 -7.18 -22.20 -31.35
CA LEU A 19 -7.08 -20.78 -31.75
C LEU A 19 -5.64 -20.26 -31.92
N ILE A 20 -4.71 -21.11 -32.40
CA ILE A 20 -3.42 -20.65 -32.91
C ILE A 20 -3.43 -20.85 -34.43
N HIS A 21 -4.09 -19.93 -35.14
CA HIS A 21 -3.89 -19.81 -36.59
C HIS A 21 -2.81 -18.75 -36.83
N VAL A 22 -1.67 -19.30 -37.24
CA VAL A 22 -0.44 -18.67 -37.72
C VAL A 22 -0.69 -17.38 -38.52
N HIS A 23 -0.11 -16.27 -38.03
CA HIS A 23 0.32 -15.17 -38.89
C HIS A 23 1.62 -14.56 -38.33
N SER A 24 2.66 -14.50 -39.18
CA SER A 24 3.97 -13.81 -38.98
C SER A 24 5.04 -14.48 -38.10
N VAL A 25 5.64 -15.56 -38.59
CA VAL A 25 6.72 -16.34 -37.92
C VAL A 25 8.12 -15.67 -37.93
N ASN A 26 8.34 -14.50 -38.55
CA ASN A 26 9.71 -13.97 -38.69
C ASN A 26 10.09 -12.76 -37.80
N ASN A 27 9.14 -12.09 -37.14
CA ASN A 27 9.43 -10.90 -36.31
C ASN A 27 9.41 -11.18 -34.79
N ASP A 28 8.81 -12.30 -34.37
CA ASP A 28 8.70 -12.68 -32.95
C ASP A 28 9.92 -13.49 -32.46
N SER A 29 10.66 -14.16 -33.34
CA SER A 29 11.83 -14.93 -32.91
C SER A 29 12.95 -14.02 -32.39
N SER A 30 13.14 -12.84 -32.99
CA SER A 30 14.12 -11.86 -32.52
C SER A 30 13.70 -11.18 -31.21
N SER A 31 12.42 -10.88 -31.01
CA SER A 31 11.93 -10.27 -29.76
C SER A 31 11.93 -11.26 -28.60
N LEU A 32 11.59 -12.53 -28.84
CA LEU A 32 11.69 -13.61 -27.84
C LEU A 32 13.14 -13.97 -27.51
N LEU A 33 14.06 -13.91 -28.49
CA LEU A 33 15.50 -14.10 -28.26
C LEU A 33 16.15 -12.92 -27.53
N ASP A 34 15.66 -11.69 -27.71
CA ASP A 34 16.13 -10.52 -26.95
C ASP A 34 15.55 -10.52 -25.52
N GLN A 35 14.26 -10.84 -25.37
CA GLN A 35 13.61 -11.00 -24.06
C GLN A 35 14.25 -12.13 -23.23
N SER A 36 14.57 -13.27 -23.84
CA SER A 36 15.27 -14.37 -23.14
C SER A 36 16.70 -14.01 -22.73
N LYS A 37 17.42 -13.18 -23.51
CA LYS A 37 18.76 -12.68 -23.14
C LYS A 37 18.74 -11.63 -22.03
N GLU A 38 17.73 -10.76 -21.99
CA GLU A 38 17.55 -9.75 -20.93
C GLU A 38 17.08 -10.39 -19.60
N LEU A 39 16.16 -11.37 -19.65
CA LEU A 39 15.75 -12.19 -18.50
C LEU A 39 16.97 -12.86 -17.83
N ASP A 40 17.97 -13.22 -18.61
CA ASP A 40 19.16 -13.93 -18.16
C ASP A 40 20.25 -13.04 -17.52
N SER A 41 20.20 -11.71 -17.70
CA SER A 41 21.31 -10.82 -17.37
C SER A 41 21.57 -10.58 -15.88
N TRP A 42 20.54 -10.70 -15.01
CA TRP A 42 20.69 -10.38 -13.59
C TRP A 42 21.14 -11.58 -12.76
N SER A 43 22.10 -11.39 -11.86
CA SER A 43 22.46 -12.44 -10.90
C SER A 43 21.38 -12.59 -9.82
N GLN A 44 21.24 -13.79 -9.23
CA GLN A 44 20.31 -14.03 -8.10
C GLN A 44 20.53 -13.05 -6.94
N ARG A 45 21.80 -12.72 -6.64
CA ARG A 45 22.14 -11.73 -5.61
C ARG A 45 21.63 -10.33 -5.97
N LYS A 46 21.70 -9.95 -7.24
CA LYS A 46 21.18 -8.66 -7.73
C LYS A 46 19.66 -8.58 -7.58
N ILE A 47 18.96 -9.68 -7.92
CA ILE A 47 17.51 -9.80 -7.74
C ILE A 47 17.13 -9.64 -6.26
N LEU A 48 17.76 -10.41 -5.37
CA LEU A 48 17.48 -10.34 -3.93
C LEU A 48 17.83 -8.97 -3.33
N LYS A 49 18.92 -8.34 -3.77
CA LYS A 49 19.27 -6.95 -3.41
C LYS A 49 18.13 -6.00 -3.82
N ASN A 50 17.64 -6.11 -5.05
CA ASN A 50 16.56 -5.25 -5.54
C ASN A 50 15.25 -5.49 -4.80
N LEU A 51 14.89 -6.74 -4.50
CA LEU A 51 13.73 -7.05 -3.66
C LEU A 51 13.86 -6.39 -2.28
N PHE A 52 15.00 -6.54 -1.62
CA PHE A 52 15.24 -5.95 -0.30
C PHE A 52 15.16 -4.42 -0.35
N VAL A 53 15.84 -3.77 -1.30
CA VAL A 53 15.81 -2.32 -1.47
C VAL A 53 14.39 -1.84 -1.73
N LEU A 54 13.65 -2.54 -2.58
CA LEU A 54 12.26 -2.22 -2.92
C LEU A 54 11.36 -2.26 -1.68
N CYS A 55 11.38 -3.36 -0.94
CA CYS A 55 10.54 -3.54 0.26
C CYS A 55 10.98 -2.62 1.42
N PHE A 56 12.28 -2.40 1.61
CA PHE A 56 12.79 -1.54 2.67
C PHE A 56 12.46 -0.06 2.40
N ALA A 57 12.60 0.41 1.16
CA ALA A 57 12.19 1.77 0.80
C ALA A 57 10.67 1.97 0.92
N TYR A 58 9.86 0.98 0.52
CA TYR A 58 8.43 0.96 0.81
C TYR A 58 8.17 1.10 2.31
N CYS A 59 8.87 0.31 3.13
CA CYS A 59 8.71 0.36 4.58
C CYS A 59 8.97 1.78 5.12
N LEU A 60 10.08 2.41 4.73
CA LEU A 60 10.45 3.76 5.18
C LEU A 60 9.40 4.82 4.81
N LEU A 61 8.86 4.77 3.58
CA LEU A 61 7.82 5.71 3.14
C LEU A 61 6.51 5.50 3.89
N LEU A 62 6.03 4.26 3.95
CA LEU A 62 4.70 3.94 4.47
C LEU A 62 4.65 3.95 6.00
N THR A 63 5.79 3.82 6.70
CA THR A 63 5.86 4.01 8.16
C THR A 63 5.28 5.37 8.57
N GLY A 64 5.65 6.45 7.88
CA GLY A 64 5.13 7.78 8.18
C GLY A 64 3.64 7.91 7.90
N PHE A 65 3.17 7.35 6.78
CA PHE A 65 1.76 7.37 6.42
C PHE A 65 0.88 6.66 7.45
N TRP A 66 1.21 5.40 7.79
CA TRP A 66 0.41 4.62 8.74
C TRP A 66 0.47 5.18 10.16
N ALA A 67 1.63 5.69 10.59
CA ALA A 67 1.75 6.36 11.89
C ALA A 67 0.84 7.61 11.97
N LEU A 68 0.77 8.39 10.89
CA LEU A 68 -0.10 9.56 10.81
C LEU A 68 -1.58 9.17 10.82
N THR A 69 -1.97 8.13 10.09
CA THR A 69 -3.34 7.60 10.12
C THR A 69 -3.74 7.17 11.53
N ASN A 70 -2.86 6.49 12.26
CA ASN A 70 -3.14 6.07 13.64
C ASN A 70 -3.23 7.25 14.62
N LEU A 71 -2.50 8.34 14.35
CA LEU A 71 -2.49 9.54 15.18
C LEU A 71 -3.51 10.58 14.75
N GLU A 72 -4.28 10.33 13.71
CA GLU A 72 -5.07 11.37 13.05
C GLU A 72 -6.18 11.89 13.95
N SER A 73 -6.85 10.99 14.69
CA SER A 73 -7.84 11.34 15.70
C SER A 73 -7.24 12.18 16.85
N THR A 74 -5.96 12.00 17.15
CA THR A 74 -5.25 12.64 18.27
C THR A 74 -4.62 13.98 17.86
N MET A 75 -4.01 14.04 16.67
CA MET A 75 -3.38 15.24 16.12
C MET A 75 -4.39 16.19 15.49
N ASN A 76 -5.45 15.65 14.87
CA ASN A 76 -6.41 16.39 14.04
C ASN A 76 -7.83 16.43 14.66
N ALA A 77 -7.94 16.23 15.97
CA ALA A 77 -9.20 16.24 16.72
C ALA A 77 -10.05 17.50 16.48
N ALA A 78 -9.41 18.64 16.18
CA ALA A 78 -10.12 19.88 15.89
C ALA A 78 -10.76 19.83 14.48
N LYS A 79 -12.11 19.80 14.45
CA LYS A 79 -12.96 19.99 13.26
C LYS A 79 -13.02 18.83 12.25
N GLY A 80 -12.61 17.61 12.61
CA GLY A 80 -12.74 16.44 11.73
C GLY A 80 -11.78 16.39 10.53
N MET A 81 -10.72 17.23 10.53
CA MET A 81 -9.77 17.34 9.41
C MET A 81 -9.12 16.02 9.02
N GLY A 82 -8.86 15.14 9.99
CA GLY A 82 -8.20 13.87 9.74
C GLY A 82 -9.02 12.88 8.92
N PRO A 83 -10.16 12.40 9.45
CA PRO A 83 -11.04 11.48 8.73
C PRO A 83 -11.40 11.97 7.31
N ASP A 84 -11.59 13.28 7.13
CA ASP A 84 -11.86 13.88 5.82
C ASP A 84 -10.67 13.77 4.86
N SER A 85 -9.43 14.00 5.30
CA SER A 85 -8.25 13.81 4.44
C SER A 85 -8.04 12.36 4.02
N GLN A 86 -8.29 11.39 4.89
CA GLN A 86 -8.22 9.96 4.52
C GLN A 86 -9.30 9.59 3.51
N ALA A 87 -10.52 10.08 3.69
CA ALA A 87 -11.60 9.86 2.73
C ALA A 87 -11.21 10.36 1.32
N ILE A 88 -10.57 11.54 1.25
CA ILE A 88 -10.03 12.09 0.00
C ILE A 88 -8.95 11.18 -0.58
N ILE A 89 -7.97 10.74 0.23
CA ILE A 89 -6.92 9.81 -0.22
C ILE A 89 -7.52 8.55 -0.84
N TYR A 90 -8.45 7.90 -0.14
CA TYR A 90 -9.08 6.68 -0.62
C TYR A 90 -9.92 6.91 -1.88
N GLY A 91 -10.68 8.01 -1.94
CA GLY A 91 -11.46 8.38 -3.12
C GLY A 91 -10.60 8.59 -4.37
N PHE A 92 -9.51 9.35 -4.25
CA PHE A 92 -8.58 9.57 -5.36
C PHE A 92 -7.75 8.32 -5.67
N SER A 93 -7.41 7.49 -4.69
CA SER A 93 -6.73 6.20 -4.87
C SER A 93 -7.56 5.22 -5.69
N MET A 94 -8.88 5.17 -5.45
CA MET A 94 -9.80 4.35 -6.24
C MET A 94 -9.82 4.79 -7.70
N ILE A 95 -9.98 6.09 -7.97
CA ILE A 95 -9.92 6.64 -9.33
C ILE A 95 -8.55 6.36 -9.96
N SER A 96 -7.49 6.56 -9.19
CA SER A 96 -6.12 6.39 -9.67
C SER A 96 -5.83 4.98 -10.12
N SER A 97 -6.19 4.00 -9.29
CA SER A 97 -5.94 2.58 -9.53
C SER A 97 -6.65 2.04 -10.77
N LEU A 98 -7.74 2.69 -11.21
CA LEU A 98 -8.47 2.31 -12.42
C LEU A 98 -7.80 2.79 -13.72
N PHE A 99 -7.19 3.98 -13.72
CA PHE A 99 -6.80 4.66 -14.96
C PHE A 99 -5.30 4.93 -15.09
N LEU A 100 -4.61 5.31 -14.01
CA LEU A 100 -3.23 5.81 -14.10
C LEU A 100 -2.14 4.73 -14.25
N PRO A 101 -2.24 3.50 -13.70
CA PRO A 101 -1.21 2.48 -13.85
C PRO A 101 -0.75 2.24 -15.28
N GLU A 102 -1.68 2.02 -16.20
CA GLU A 102 -1.35 1.69 -17.60
C GLU A 102 -0.81 2.89 -18.37
N LEU A 103 -1.33 4.09 -18.09
CA LEU A 103 -0.86 5.32 -18.72
C LEU A 103 0.57 5.68 -18.30
N THR A 104 0.89 5.44 -17.04
CA THR A 104 2.18 5.84 -16.46
C THR A 104 3.25 4.80 -16.74
N ILE A 105 2.98 3.51 -16.50
CA ILE A 105 3.99 2.44 -16.50
C ILE A 105 4.57 2.19 -17.89
N ASN A 106 3.73 2.21 -18.92
CA ASN A 106 4.16 2.06 -20.31
C ASN A 106 5.04 3.22 -20.80
N ARG A 107 4.88 4.42 -20.20
CA ARG A 107 5.57 5.63 -20.65
C ARG A 107 6.87 5.89 -19.91
N PHE A 108 6.92 5.60 -18.61
CA PHE A 108 8.02 5.99 -17.74
C PHE A 108 8.81 4.81 -17.16
N GLY A 109 8.24 3.60 -17.17
CA GLY A 109 8.83 2.41 -16.54
C GLY A 109 8.68 2.39 -15.01
N CYS A 110 8.77 1.19 -14.42
CA CYS A 110 8.45 0.95 -13.01
C CYS A 110 9.33 1.77 -12.04
N LYS A 111 10.66 1.81 -12.26
CA LYS A 111 11.59 2.52 -11.36
C LYS A 111 11.25 4.01 -11.26
N LYS A 112 11.04 4.68 -12.40
CA LYS A 112 10.79 6.13 -12.42
C LYS A 112 9.45 6.48 -11.77
N ILE A 113 8.45 5.61 -11.93
CA ILE A 113 7.16 5.78 -11.29
C ILE A 113 7.27 5.63 -9.80
N LEU A 114 7.94 4.57 -9.31
CA LEU A 114 8.18 4.40 -7.88
C LEU A 114 8.86 5.63 -7.26
N ILE A 115 9.85 6.21 -7.94
CA ILE A 115 10.51 7.45 -7.49
C ILE A 115 9.53 8.62 -7.51
N PHE A 116 8.84 8.85 -8.63
CA PHE A 116 7.95 10.00 -8.80
C PHE A 116 6.77 9.99 -7.84
N THR A 117 6.10 8.84 -7.68
CA THR A 117 4.95 8.71 -6.77
C THR A 117 5.38 8.80 -5.31
N THR A 118 6.55 8.26 -4.95
CA THR A 118 7.14 8.44 -3.61
C THR A 118 7.35 9.93 -3.30
N VAL A 119 7.93 10.69 -4.24
CA VAL A 119 8.12 12.14 -4.07
C VAL A 119 6.78 12.87 -4.00
N LEU A 120 5.80 12.47 -4.82
CA LEU A 120 4.45 13.05 -4.83
C LEU A 120 3.67 12.79 -3.53
N SER A 121 4.04 11.74 -2.79
CA SER A 121 3.46 11.40 -1.49
C SER A 121 4.02 12.21 -0.32
N LEU A 122 5.26 12.72 -0.41
CA LEU A 122 5.88 13.48 0.70
C LEU A 122 5.15 14.77 1.11
N PRO A 123 4.57 15.57 0.18
CA PRO A 123 3.80 16.75 0.55
C PRO A 123 2.65 16.49 1.51
N TYR A 124 1.98 15.34 1.43
CA TYR A 124 0.91 14.98 2.36
C TYR A 124 1.45 14.77 3.78
N ILE A 125 2.54 14.01 3.91
CA ILE A 125 3.22 13.80 5.19
C ILE A 125 3.66 15.15 5.76
N ALA A 126 4.27 16.02 4.96
CA ALA A 126 4.72 17.35 5.38
C ALA A 126 3.56 18.32 5.72
N ALA A 127 2.43 18.24 5.03
CA ALA A 127 1.26 19.10 5.27
C ALA A 127 0.66 18.89 6.66
N ASN A 128 0.90 17.73 7.28
CA ASN A 128 0.46 17.46 8.65
C ASN A 128 1.20 18.32 9.70
N ILE A 129 2.28 19.05 9.34
CA ILE A 129 2.97 19.98 10.26
C ILE A 129 2.08 21.17 10.59
N HIS A 130 1.39 21.69 9.57
CA HIS A 130 0.49 22.84 9.71
C HIS A 130 -0.86 22.46 9.15
N LEU A 131 -1.79 22.14 10.06
CA LEU A 131 -3.16 21.71 9.77
C LEU A 131 -4.01 22.82 9.16
N ARG A 132 -3.78 23.05 7.86
CA ARG A 132 -4.56 23.94 7.00
C ARG A 132 -5.37 23.12 6.02
N TRP A 133 -6.70 23.27 6.05
CA TRP A 133 -7.64 22.61 5.15
C TRP A 133 -7.21 22.65 3.68
N ASP A 134 -6.86 23.83 3.16
CA ASP A 134 -6.47 23.99 1.76
C ASP A 134 -5.27 23.12 1.39
N SER A 135 -4.25 23.09 2.25
CA SER A 135 -3.01 22.34 2.00
C SER A 135 -3.23 20.84 2.18
N LEU A 136 -3.98 20.44 3.21
CA LEU A 136 -4.21 19.04 3.54
C LEU A 136 -5.06 18.36 2.46
N ILE A 137 -6.15 19.00 2.00
CA ILE A 137 -7.01 18.46 0.93
C ILE A 137 -6.24 18.28 -0.37
N VAL A 138 -5.46 19.29 -0.79
CA VAL A 138 -4.70 19.23 -2.05
C VAL A 138 -3.64 18.15 -2.01
N THR A 139 -2.88 18.06 -0.90
CA THR A 139 -1.83 17.06 -0.76
C THR A 139 -2.38 15.64 -0.56
N ALA A 140 -3.52 15.49 0.12
CA ALA A 140 -4.27 14.23 0.23
C ALA A 140 -4.72 13.72 -1.15
N ALA A 141 -5.29 14.59 -1.99
CA ALA A 141 -5.67 14.23 -3.35
C ALA A 141 -4.46 13.81 -4.20
N LEU A 142 -3.32 14.51 -4.07
CA LEU A 142 -2.08 14.14 -4.76
C LEU A 142 -1.53 12.78 -4.30
N PHE A 143 -1.55 12.50 -3.00
CA PHE A 143 -1.17 11.21 -2.44
C PHE A 143 -2.10 10.09 -2.94
N GLY A 144 -3.42 10.31 -2.91
CA GLY A 144 -4.39 9.35 -3.45
C GLY A 144 -4.14 9.08 -4.94
N LEU A 145 -3.87 10.12 -5.73
CA LEU A 145 -3.54 9.98 -7.15
C LEU A 145 -2.23 9.23 -7.39
N SER A 146 -1.24 9.35 -6.51
CA SER A 146 0.04 8.64 -6.64
C SER A 146 -0.08 7.14 -6.31
N ASN A 147 -1.01 6.77 -5.44
CA ASN A 147 -1.12 5.42 -4.88
C ASN A 147 -1.37 4.35 -5.97
N GLY A 148 -2.27 4.60 -6.93
CA GLY A 148 -2.59 3.63 -7.99
C GLY A 148 -1.34 3.20 -8.81
N PRO A 149 -0.65 4.14 -9.48
CA PRO A 149 0.60 3.86 -10.19
C PRO A 149 1.69 3.27 -9.30
N PHE A 150 1.79 3.72 -8.04
CA PHE A 150 2.76 3.19 -7.10
C PHE A 150 2.51 1.71 -6.82
N SER A 151 1.30 1.33 -6.41
CA SER A 151 0.93 -0.06 -6.12
C SER A 151 1.13 -0.95 -7.36
N ALA A 152 0.70 -0.50 -8.53
CA ALA A 152 0.85 -1.27 -9.75
C ALA A 152 2.33 -1.44 -10.17
N ALA A 153 3.12 -0.37 -10.14
CA ALA A 153 4.54 -0.44 -10.47
C ALA A 153 5.32 -1.30 -9.45
N PHE A 154 4.95 -1.22 -8.17
CA PHE A 154 5.54 -1.99 -7.09
C PHE A 154 5.29 -3.49 -7.27
N THR A 155 4.02 -3.90 -7.43
CA THR A 155 3.64 -5.29 -7.63
C THR A 155 4.26 -5.85 -8.90
N MET A 156 4.19 -5.14 -10.03
CA MET A 156 4.81 -5.59 -11.27
C MET A 156 6.33 -5.71 -11.17
N TYR A 157 6.99 -4.83 -10.40
CA TYR A 157 8.42 -4.96 -10.17
C TYR A 157 8.72 -6.26 -9.42
N ILE A 158 7.98 -6.58 -8.36
CA ILE A 158 8.13 -7.84 -7.60
C ILE A 158 7.88 -9.05 -8.50
N ASP A 159 6.79 -9.04 -9.26
CA ASP A 159 6.40 -10.13 -10.16
C ASP A 159 7.53 -10.43 -11.16
N GLU A 160 8.05 -9.39 -11.82
CA GLU A 160 9.07 -9.53 -12.84
C GLU A 160 10.41 -10.03 -12.26
N ILE A 161 10.84 -9.52 -11.11
CA ILE A 161 12.08 -10.01 -10.50
C ILE A 161 11.93 -11.44 -9.94
N ALA A 162 10.74 -11.83 -9.52
CA ALA A 162 10.43 -13.19 -9.08
C ALA A 162 10.42 -14.16 -10.27
N LEU A 163 9.84 -13.77 -11.41
CA LEU A 163 9.93 -14.54 -12.67
C LEU A 163 11.38 -14.71 -13.14
N ARG A 164 12.19 -13.63 -13.09
CA ARG A 164 13.64 -13.69 -13.38
C ARG A 164 14.42 -14.56 -12.38
N PHE A 165 13.91 -14.72 -11.17
CA PHE A 165 14.51 -15.59 -10.17
C PHE A 165 14.15 -17.05 -10.39
N GLU A 166 12.88 -17.32 -10.71
CA GLU A 166 12.39 -18.65 -11.03
C GLU A 166 13.06 -19.21 -12.28
N SER A 167 13.31 -18.41 -13.32
CA SER A 167 14.04 -18.91 -14.50
C SER A 167 15.46 -19.43 -14.18
N LYS A 168 16.01 -19.08 -13.02
CA LYS A 168 17.33 -19.49 -12.52
C LYS A 168 17.27 -20.60 -11.47
N VAL A 169 16.08 -21.03 -11.04
CA VAL A 169 15.86 -22.05 -10.02
C VAL A 169 14.81 -23.04 -10.50
N THR A 170 15.04 -24.34 -10.36
CA THR A 170 14.03 -25.35 -10.71
C THR A 170 12.97 -25.44 -9.61
N ALA A 171 12.17 -24.38 -9.46
CA ALA A 171 11.09 -24.26 -8.48
C ALA A 171 9.80 -23.82 -9.19
N ASN A 172 8.64 -24.05 -8.56
CA ASN A 172 7.37 -23.60 -9.11
C ASN A 172 7.27 -22.07 -9.03
N VAL A 173 6.86 -21.41 -10.13
CA VAL A 173 6.61 -19.97 -10.22
C VAL A 173 5.71 -19.47 -9.09
N GLU A 174 4.59 -20.15 -8.82
CA GLU A 174 3.65 -19.77 -7.76
C GLU A 174 4.32 -19.76 -6.38
N PHE A 175 5.20 -20.73 -6.12
CA PHE A 175 5.94 -20.80 -4.86
C PHE A 175 6.96 -19.66 -4.73
N VAL A 176 7.73 -19.38 -5.80
CA VAL A 176 8.71 -18.28 -5.80
C VAL A 176 8.01 -16.94 -5.59
N MET A 177 6.91 -16.71 -6.30
CA MET A 177 6.08 -15.50 -6.16
C MET A 177 5.57 -15.36 -4.72
N ALA A 178 5.03 -16.44 -4.13
CA ALA A 178 4.57 -16.45 -2.76
C ALA A 178 5.69 -16.10 -1.76
N CYS A 179 6.92 -16.59 -1.97
CA CYS A 179 8.06 -16.23 -1.14
C CYS A 179 8.42 -14.73 -1.25
N PHE A 180 8.43 -14.19 -2.47
CA PHE A 180 8.76 -12.78 -2.71
C PHE A 180 7.70 -11.84 -2.10
N PHE A 181 6.42 -12.14 -2.27
CA PHE A 181 5.34 -11.43 -1.60
C PHE A 181 5.33 -11.65 -0.09
N GLY A 182 5.80 -12.79 0.40
CA GLY A 182 6.01 -13.03 1.83
C GLY A 182 7.07 -12.10 2.43
N VAL A 183 8.18 -11.86 1.72
CA VAL A 183 9.19 -10.87 2.12
C VAL A 183 8.60 -9.46 2.10
N PHE A 184 7.82 -9.11 1.08
CA PHE A 184 7.10 -7.84 1.06
C PHE A 184 6.15 -7.68 2.24
N ALA A 185 5.31 -8.69 2.52
CA ALA A 185 4.37 -8.67 3.63
C ALA A 185 5.08 -8.47 4.97
N PHE A 186 6.25 -9.09 5.17
CA PHE A 186 7.08 -8.84 6.35
C PHE A 186 7.41 -7.35 6.52
N PHE A 187 7.90 -6.67 5.48
CA PHE A 187 8.20 -5.23 5.56
C PHE A 187 6.94 -4.38 5.71
N MET A 188 5.85 -4.76 5.06
CA MET A 188 4.57 -4.06 5.14
C MET A 188 4.04 -4.02 6.58
N GLU A 189 3.98 -5.16 7.27
CA GLU A 189 3.50 -5.20 8.67
C GLU A 189 4.43 -4.44 9.63
N ASN A 190 5.73 -4.42 9.35
CA ASN A 190 6.70 -3.67 10.14
C ASN A 190 6.47 -2.15 10.07
N THR A 191 5.79 -1.63 9.03
CA THR A 191 5.53 -0.18 8.91
C THR A 191 4.75 0.38 10.10
N GLN A 192 3.71 -0.34 10.54
CA GLN A 192 2.86 0.06 11.65
C GLN A 192 3.61 -0.02 12.98
N ILE A 193 4.42 -1.07 13.17
CA ILE A 193 5.21 -1.28 14.40
C ILE A 193 6.19 -0.11 14.59
N TRP A 194 7.00 0.18 13.57
CA TRP A 194 7.99 1.26 13.66
C TRP A 194 7.33 2.63 13.70
N GLY A 195 6.22 2.82 12.98
CA GLY A 195 5.45 4.05 12.99
C GLY A 195 4.95 4.39 14.39
N ASN A 196 4.27 3.44 15.03
CA ASN A 196 3.74 3.59 16.38
C ASN A 196 4.86 3.70 17.43
N ALA A 197 5.98 2.99 17.25
CA ALA A 197 7.13 3.12 18.14
C ALA A 197 7.72 4.55 18.09
N ILE A 198 7.95 5.10 16.90
CA ILE A 198 8.45 6.47 16.72
C ILE A 198 7.47 7.46 17.34
N SER A 199 6.18 7.33 17.05
CA SER A 199 5.13 8.16 17.65
C SER A 199 5.15 8.12 19.17
N SER A 200 5.29 6.93 19.77
CA SER A 200 5.34 6.77 21.23
C SER A 200 6.58 7.40 21.86
N PHE A 201 7.74 7.31 21.20
CA PHE A 201 8.97 7.94 21.71
C PHE A 201 8.93 9.46 21.64
N VAL A 202 8.33 10.02 20.59
CA VAL A 202 8.26 11.47 20.39
C VAL A 202 7.16 12.11 21.22
N LEU A 203 5.98 11.49 21.29
CA LEU A 203 4.80 12.03 21.99
C LEU A 203 4.76 11.66 23.48
N LYS A 204 5.84 11.09 24.03
CA LYS A 204 5.86 10.64 25.42
C LYS A 204 5.67 11.85 26.34
N PRO A 205 4.57 11.93 27.12
CA PRO A 205 4.37 13.07 28.01
C PRO A 205 5.55 13.14 28.98
N GLU A 206 6.16 14.33 29.10
CA GLU A 206 7.14 14.58 30.15
C GLU A 206 6.50 14.17 31.47
N THR A 207 7.06 13.17 32.15
CA THR A 207 6.72 12.87 33.53
C THR A 207 7.21 14.01 34.42
N LYS A 208 6.57 15.18 34.33
CA LYS A 208 6.46 16.11 35.45
C LYS A 208 5.40 15.53 36.39
N ILE A 209 5.76 14.45 37.08
CA ILE A 209 4.99 13.92 38.20
C ILE A 209 5.69 14.40 39.49
N PRO A 210 5.45 15.63 39.98
CA PRO A 210 5.64 15.91 41.38
C PRO A 210 4.43 15.35 42.14
N GLY A 211 4.54 14.10 42.61
CA GLY A 211 3.69 13.54 43.65
C GLY A 211 2.28 13.08 43.22
N MET A 212 1.95 11.85 43.64
CA MET A 212 0.60 11.28 43.80
C MET A 212 -0.57 12.02 43.15
N MET A 213 -0.81 11.81 41.86
CA MET A 213 -2.13 12.07 41.28
C MET A 213 -2.84 10.74 41.09
N ASN A 214 -3.94 10.58 41.82
CA ASN A 214 -4.93 9.53 41.60
C ASN A 214 -5.16 9.39 40.09
N LEU A 215 -4.78 8.26 39.49
CA LEU A 215 -5.34 7.87 38.20
C LEU A 215 -6.84 7.69 38.47
N THR A 216 -7.63 8.74 38.28
CA THR A 216 -9.05 8.60 38.01
C THR A 216 -9.13 7.86 36.69
N LEU A 217 -9.20 6.54 36.79
CA LEU A 217 -9.58 5.68 35.68
C LEU A 217 -10.86 6.29 35.06
N PRO A 218 -10.95 6.42 33.74
CA PRO A 218 -12.20 6.81 33.10
C PRO A 218 -13.30 5.89 33.63
N GLU A 219 -14.34 6.46 34.24
CA GLU A 219 -15.44 5.68 34.83
C GLU A 219 -16.23 4.93 33.74
N LYS A 220 -16.06 5.33 32.47
CA LYS A 220 -16.62 4.72 31.27
C LYS A 220 -15.55 4.55 30.18
N CYS A 221 -15.59 3.42 29.48
CA CYS A 221 -14.71 3.09 28.35
C CYS A 221 -15.48 2.31 27.26
N GLY A 222 -14.91 2.15 26.08
CA GLY A 222 -15.55 1.45 24.97
C GLY A 222 -16.69 2.28 24.35
N ALA A 223 -17.85 1.66 24.12
CA ALA A 223 -18.99 2.31 23.48
C ALA A 223 -19.56 3.52 24.28
N ASP A 224 -19.32 3.54 25.60
CA ASP A 224 -19.81 4.58 26.52
C ASP A 224 -18.75 5.66 26.82
N PHE A 225 -17.67 5.74 26.02
CA PHE A 225 -16.61 6.73 26.21
C PHE A 225 -17.08 8.14 25.81
N GLU A 226 -17.22 9.02 26.81
CA GLU A 226 -17.55 10.44 26.65
C GLU A 226 -16.27 11.30 26.83
N PRO A 227 -15.69 11.89 25.77
CA PRO A 227 -14.46 12.66 25.91
C PRO A 227 -14.66 14.01 26.60
N GLU A 228 -15.89 14.54 26.62
CA GLU A 228 -16.20 15.84 27.23
C GLU A 228 -16.14 15.82 28.76
N VAL A 229 -16.34 14.65 29.38
CA VAL A 229 -16.30 14.49 30.85
C VAL A 229 -14.88 14.19 31.35
N ASN A 230 -13.97 13.83 30.46
CA ASN A 230 -12.67 13.24 30.80
C ASN A 230 -11.49 14.23 30.71
N ILE A 231 -11.72 15.46 31.18
CA ILE A 231 -10.83 16.63 31.12
C ILE A 231 -9.49 16.41 31.88
N THR A 232 -9.39 15.34 32.67
CA THR A 232 -8.21 15.01 33.49
C THR A 232 -7.19 14.11 32.80
N ASN A 233 -7.49 13.55 31.62
CA ASN A 233 -6.55 12.69 30.91
C ASN A 233 -5.56 13.52 30.08
N SER A 234 -4.32 13.61 30.57
CA SER A 234 -3.21 14.28 29.87
C SER A 234 -2.91 13.69 28.48
N ASN A 235 -3.30 12.44 28.23
CA ASN A 235 -3.18 11.77 26.93
C ASN A 235 -4.14 12.34 25.86
N LEU A 236 -5.18 13.09 26.26
CA LEU A 236 -6.16 13.71 25.36
C LEU A 236 -5.75 15.13 24.94
N ILE A 237 -4.65 15.65 25.49
CA ILE A 237 -4.15 16.98 25.13
C ILE A 237 -3.46 16.85 23.76
N PRO A 238 -3.85 17.66 22.76
CA PRO A 238 -3.20 17.63 21.46
C PRO A 238 -1.70 17.94 21.60
N PRO A 239 -0.83 17.26 20.83
CA PRO A 239 0.61 17.44 20.96
C PRO A 239 1.04 18.87 20.63
N THR A 240 2.11 19.30 21.29
CA THR A 240 2.72 20.62 21.12
C THR A 240 3.28 20.77 19.70
N GLU A 241 3.31 21.98 19.16
CA GLU A 241 3.86 22.26 17.82
C GLU A 241 5.29 21.71 17.63
N GLU A 242 6.12 21.75 18.68
CA GLU A 242 7.49 21.20 18.66
C GLU A 242 7.51 19.67 18.48
N GLU A 243 6.61 18.95 19.17
CA GLU A 243 6.49 17.49 19.09
C GLU A 243 5.97 17.06 17.72
N ARG A 244 5.00 17.80 17.17
CA ARG A 244 4.48 17.58 15.80
C ARG A 244 5.55 17.79 14.76
N PHE A 245 6.31 18.89 14.86
CA PHE A 245 7.39 19.21 13.94
C PHE A 245 8.49 18.14 13.98
N LEU A 246 8.88 17.69 15.17
CA LEU A 246 9.87 16.61 15.33
C LEU A 246 9.37 15.29 14.72
N LEU A 247 8.14 14.89 15.04
CA LEU A 247 7.55 13.64 14.57
C LEU A 247 7.46 13.59 13.06
N ILE A 248 6.86 14.62 12.46
CA ILE A 248 6.67 14.68 11.01
C ILE A 248 8.00 14.89 10.29
N GLY A 249 8.93 15.64 10.87
CA GLY A 249 10.28 15.79 10.36
C GLY A 249 11.00 14.45 10.22
N ILE A 250 10.86 13.54 11.19
CA ILE A 250 11.39 12.17 11.11
C ILE A 250 10.75 11.41 9.95
N PHE A 251 9.42 11.44 9.82
CA PHE A 251 8.71 10.73 8.75
C PHE A 251 9.03 11.25 7.35
N VAL A 252 9.11 12.56 7.16
CA VAL A 252 9.57 13.17 5.89
C VAL A 252 11.00 12.76 5.61
N GLY A 253 11.88 12.76 6.62
CA GLY A 253 13.27 12.29 6.48
C GLY A 253 13.37 10.84 6.02
N MET A 254 12.54 9.95 6.58
CA MET A 254 12.45 8.55 6.15
C MET A 254 11.96 8.42 4.69
N GLY A 255 10.97 9.20 4.28
CA GLY A 255 10.48 9.21 2.90
C GLY A 255 11.49 9.77 1.89
N VAL A 256 12.27 10.79 2.27
CA VAL A 256 13.40 11.28 1.45
C VAL A 256 14.47 10.19 1.32
N LEU A 257 14.81 9.50 2.42
CA LEU A 257 15.73 8.37 2.38
C LEU A 257 15.23 7.25 1.47
N ALA A 258 13.94 6.92 1.52
CA ALA A 258 13.31 5.95 0.61
C ALA A 258 13.49 6.35 -0.86
N THR A 259 13.29 7.62 -1.18
CA THR A 259 13.49 8.17 -2.53
C THR A 259 14.95 7.99 -2.99
N ILE A 260 15.91 8.31 -2.12
CA ILE A 260 17.34 8.15 -2.40
C ILE A 260 17.68 6.67 -2.65
N LEU A 261 17.12 5.75 -1.86
CA LEU A 261 17.32 4.32 -2.04
C LEU A 261 16.82 3.83 -3.40
N TYR A 262 15.64 4.28 -3.84
CA TYR A 262 15.13 3.95 -5.17
C TYR A 262 16.01 4.50 -6.28
N ILE A 263 16.53 5.73 -6.15
CA ILE A 263 17.38 6.33 -7.18
C ILE A 263 18.69 5.56 -7.33
N ILE A 264 19.37 5.28 -6.22
CA ILE A 264 20.75 4.77 -6.20
C ILE A 264 20.80 3.25 -6.35
N PHE A 265 19.97 2.52 -5.59
CA PHE A 265 20.16 1.08 -5.41
C PHE A 265 19.19 0.21 -6.21
N LEU A 266 18.02 0.73 -6.58
CA LEU A 266 17.05 0.00 -7.39
C LEU A 266 17.47 0.04 -8.86
N ASP A 267 17.64 -1.13 -9.47
CA ASP A 267 17.96 -1.23 -10.89
C ASP A 267 16.70 -1.00 -11.76
N GLU A 268 16.88 -0.52 -12.99
CA GLU A 268 15.76 -0.41 -13.94
C GLU A 268 15.44 -1.80 -14.50
N LEU A 269 14.18 -2.22 -14.43
CA LEU A 269 13.69 -3.30 -15.29
C LEU A 269 13.84 -2.82 -16.73
N GLY A 270 14.49 -3.60 -17.58
CA GLY A 270 14.52 -3.37 -19.02
C GLY A 270 13.09 -3.15 -19.55
N ASN A 271 12.96 -2.47 -20.70
CA ASN A 271 11.68 -2.05 -21.30
C ASN A 271 10.73 -3.22 -21.72
N ASP A 272 10.82 -4.39 -21.10
CA ASP A 272 10.04 -5.59 -21.36
C ASP A 272 8.56 -5.46 -20.96
N VAL A 273 8.21 -4.44 -20.16
CA VAL A 273 6.82 -4.15 -19.78
C VAL A 273 6.21 -3.09 -20.71
N LYS A 274 6.25 -3.33 -22.02
CA LYS A 274 5.39 -2.60 -22.97
C LYS A 274 3.99 -3.21 -22.93
N ARG A 275 3.09 -2.65 -22.13
CA ARG A 275 1.65 -2.88 -22.32
C ARG A 275 1.10 -1.90 -23.35
N GLU A 276 0.09 -2.33 -24.09
CA GLU A 276 -0.60 -1.51 -25.08
C GLU A 276 -1.24 -0.26 -24.42
N GLY A 277 -1.35 0.83 -25.18
CA GLY A 277 -1.67 2.18 -24.69
C GLY A 277 -3.14 2.40 -24.29
N CYS A 278 -3.65 3.62 -24.48
CA CYS A 278 -4.95 4.09 -23.97
C CYS A 278 -6.17 3.22 -24.38
N GLU A 279 -6.12 2.50 -25.51
CA GLU A 279 -7.16 1.54 -25.90
C GLU A 279 -7.22 0.31 -24.97
N ALA A 280 -6.10 -0.05 -24.33
CA ALA A 280 -6.03 -1.14 -23.36
C ALA A 280 -6.75 -0.79 -22.04
N VAL A 281 -6.74 0.47 -21.60
CA VAL A 281 -7.40 0.90 -20.34
C VAL A 281 -8.91 0.74 -20.43
N ALA A 282 -9.50 1.28 -21.50
CA ALA A 282 -10.94 1.18 -21.74
C ALA A 282 -11.35 -0.27 -22.04
N GLY A 283 -10.56 -0.99 -22.84
CA GLY A 283 -10.77 -2.40 -23.12
C GLY A 283 -10.72 -3.27 -21.86
N ARG A 284 -9.78 -2.99 -20.93
CA ARG A 284 -9.63 -3.74 -19.68
C ARG A 284 -10.66 -3.41 -18.64
N PHE A 285 -11.11 -2.16 -18.53
CA PHE A 285 -12.28 -1.85 -17.70
C PHE A 285 -13.52 -2.60 -18.19
N VAL A 286 -13.73 -2.64 -19.52
CA VAL A 286 -14.80 -3.43 -20.14
C VAL A 286 -14.61 -4.94 -19.91
N VAL A 287 -13.38 -5.46 -19.97
CA VAL A 287 -13.06 -6.87 -19.66
C VAL A 287 -13.28 -7.18 -18.18
N SER A 288 -12.89 -6.30 -17.25
CA SER A 288 -13.15 -6.43 -15.82
C SER A 288 -14.65 -6.44 -15.53
N LEU A 289 -15.43 -5.57 -16.20
CA LEU A 289 -16.89 -5.59 -16.13
C LEU A 289 -17.49 -6.86 -16.76
N LYS A 290 -16.89 -7.39 -17.83
CA LYS A 290 -17.32 -8.65 -18.46
C LYS A 290 -17.03 -9.85 -17.55
N HIS A 291 -15.94 -9.80 -16.79
CA HIS A 291 -15.55 -10.79 -15.79
C HIS A 291 -16.53 -10.87 -14.62
N TYR A 292 -17.22 -9.78 -14.27
CA TYR A 292 -18.32 -9.78 -13.29
C TYR A 292 -19.40 -10.84 -13.56
N LYS A 293 -19.51 -11.39 -14.78
CA LYS A 293 -20.43 -12.50 -15.09
C LYS A 293 -20.04 -13.85 -14.48
N THR A 294 -18.85 -13.97 -13.90
CA THR A 294 -18.35 -15.22 -13.29
C THR A 294 -18.74 -15.28 -11.82
N PHE A 295 -19.49 -16.31 -11.42
CA PHE A 295 -20.00 -16.46 -10.04
C PHE A 295 -18.92 -16.37 -8.95
N HIS A 296 -17.75 -16.98 -9.18
CA HIS A 296 -16.62 -16.93 -8.24
C HIS A 296 -16.08 -15.51 -8.02
N GLN A 297 -16.11 -14.65 -9.04
CA GLN A 297 -15.64 -13.26 -8.92
C GLN A 297 -16.67 -12.37 -8.21
N ILE A 298 -17.97 -12.63 -8.38
CA ILE A 298 -19.02 -11.95 -7.61
C ILE A 298 -18.88 -12.27 -6.12
N MET A 299 -18.57 -13.52 -5.74
CA MET A 299 -18.37 -13.89 -4.34
C MET A 299 -17.16 -13.23 -3.68
N LEU A 300 -16.17 -12.77 -4.46
CA LEU A 300 -15.03 -12.02 -3.92
C LEU A 300 -15.42 -10.60 -3.51
N ILE A 301 -16.47 -10.01 -4.09
CA ILE A 301 -16.85 -8.62 -3.82
C ILE A 301 -17.29 -8.43 -2.35
N PRO A 302 -18.26 -9.20 -1.81
CA PRO A 302 -18.61 -9.11 -0.39
C PRO A 302 -17.41 -9.37 0.53
N LEU A 303 -16.53 -10.31 0.17
CA LEU A 303 -15.33 -10.59 0.95
C LEU A 303 -14.38 -9.39 0.98
N THR A 304 -14.12 -8.75 -0.16
CA THR A 304 -13.28 -7.54 -0.21
C THR A 304 -13.89 -6.36 0.55
N VAL A 305 -15.22 -6.20 0.50
CA VAL A 305 -15.92 -5.18 1.28
C VAL A 305 -15.80 -5.46 2.77
N ALA A 306 -15.97 -6.72 3.19
CA ALA A 306 -15.83 -7.12 4.59
C ALA A 306 -14.41 -6.86 5.12
N ILE A 307 -13.37 -7.21 4.35
CA ILE A 307 -11.97 -6.94 4.70
C ILE A 307 -11.72 -5.42 4.82
N GLY A 308 -12.28 -4.62 3.92
CA GLY A 308 -12.16 -3.16 3.96
C GLY A 308 -12.82 -2.55 5.21
N ILE A 309 -14.03 -3.03 5.56
CA ILE A 309 -14.72 -2.62 6.78
C ILE A 309 -13.90 -3.00 8.02
N GLU A 310 -13.40 -4.24 8.09
CA GLU A 310 -12.56 -4.71 9.19
C GLU A 310 -11.31 -3.84 9.36
N SER A 311 -10.58 -3.57 8.28
CA SER A 311 -9.38 -2.72 8.31
C SER A 311 -9.69 -1.30 8.77
N ALA A 312 -10.80 -0.71 8.33
CA ALA A 312 -11.20 0.64 8.73
C ALA A 312 -11.59 0.70 10.22
N LEU A 313 -12.29 -0.32 10.72
CA LEU A 313 -12.62 -0.44 12.15
C LEU A 313 -11.35 -0.55 13.00
N TYR A 314 -10.39 -1.39 12.61
CA TYR A 314 -9.13 -1.56 13.33
C TYR A 314 -8.29 -0.29 13.39
N SER A 315 -8.17 0.44 12.28
CA SER A 315 -7.30 1.62 12.20
C SER A 315 -7.90 2.87 12.84
N ASN A 316 -9.23 3.03 12.81
CA ASN A 316 -9.88 4.28 13.23
C ASN A 316 -10.64 4.14 14.56
N GLU A 317 -11.54 3.16 14.70
CA GLU A 317 -12.47 3.14 15.84
C GLU A 317 -11.81 2.70 17.15
N PHE A 318 -10.75 1.87 17.10
CA PHE A 318 -10.00 1.48 18.30
C PHE A 318 -9.06 2.58 18.82
N THR A 319 -8.75 3.58 17.99
CA THR A 319 -7.78 4.64 18.28
C THR A 319 -8.44 6.02 18.39
N GLU A 320 -9.75 6.13 18.15
CA GLU A 320 -10.47 7.41 18.16
C GLU A 320 -10.84 7.88 19.57
N VAL A 321 -10.67 9.19 19.81
CA VAL A 321 -11.27 9.94 20.92
C VAL A 321 -12.54 10.61 20.41
N ARG A 322 -13.70 9.98 20.62
CA ARG A 322 -14.95 10.34 19.93
C ARG A 322 -15.68 11.54 20.56
N SER A 323 -15.43 12.78 20.12
CA SER A 323 -16.24 13.94 20.58
C SER A 323 -17.54 14.02 19.77
N PHE A 324 -18.62 13.46 20.29
CA PHE A 324 -19.95 13.58 19.68
C PHE A 324 -20.55 14.97 20.00
N SER A 325 -20.40 15.93 19.09
CA SER A 325 -21.27 17.12 19.13
C SER A 325 -22.67 16.72 18.67
N LEU A 326 -23.54 16.41 19.62
CA LEU A 326 -24.99 16.39 19.39
C LEU A 326 -25.48 17.84 19.28
N ASN A 327 -25.83 18.25 18.06
CA ASN A 327 -26.84 19.30 17.84
C ASN A 327 -28.23 18.68 17.94
#